data_AF-A0A3D0RR17-F1
#
_entry.id   AF-A0A3D0RR17-F1
#
_cell.length_a   1.000
_cell.length_b   1.000
_cell.length_c   1.000
_cell.angle_alpha   90.00
_cell.angle_beta   90.00
_cell.angle_gamma   90.00
#
_symmetry.space_group_name_H-M   'P 1'
#
loop_
_entity.id
_entity.type
_entity.pdbx_description
1 polymer ?
#
loop_
_entity_poly.entity_id
_entity_poly.type
_entity_poly.pdbx_seq_one_letter_code
_entity_poly.pdbx_strand_id
1 'polypeptide(L)' 'MAKKNRTIARERRHARVRRSVIGTPDRPRLNVFKSITGIYAQVIDDVDGNTVVSASTVDK' A
#
# COMPACT_ATOMS: atom_id res chain seq x y z
N MET A 1 23.83 18.69 0.64
CA MET A 1 22.35 18.56 0.55
C MET A 1 21.95 17.16 1.01
N ALA A 2 21.23 17.03 2.13
CA ALA A 2 20.80 15.71 2.61
C ALA A 2 19.87 15.05 1.58
N LYS A 3 20.25 13.85 1.11
CA LYS A 3 19.47 13.10 0.11
C LYS A 3 18.15 12.69 0.76
N LYS A 4 17.06 13.43 0.48
CA LYS A 4 15.73 13.11 1.03
C LYS A 4 15.35 11.70 0.58
N ASN A 5 15.34 10.76 1.51
CA ASN A 5 14.96 9.38 1.22
C ASN A 5 13.44 9.32 0.97
N ARG A 6 13.07 9.23 -0.31
CA ARG A 6 11.68 9.21 -0.78
C ARG A 6 10.89 8.06 -0.17
N THR A 7 11.55 6.93 0.11
CA THR A 7 10.94 5.75 0.74
C THR A 7 10.50 6.06 2.16
N ILE A 8 11.39 6.63 2.98
CA ILE A 8 11.09 7.01 4.38
C ILE A 8 9.94 8.03 4.43
N ALA A 9 9.97 9.04 3.57
CA ALA A 9 8.90 10.05 3.51
C ALA A 9 7.55 9.43 3.13
N ARG A 10 7.55 8.43 2.23
CA ARG A 10 6.35 7.70 1.81
C ARG A 10 5.83 6.81 2.93
N GLU A 11 6.69 6.04 3.59
CA GLU A 11 6.32 5.18 4.73
C GLU A 11 5.67 5.98 5.86
N ARG A 12 6.25 7.14 6.22
CA ARG A 12 5.66 8.04 7.21
C ARG A 12 4.24 8.49 6.86
N ARG A 13 3.98 8.77 5.57
CA ARG A 13 2.63 9.14 5.10
C ARG A 13 1.68 7.96 5.15
N HIS A 14 2.09 6.77 4.69
CA HIS A 14 1.25 5.58 4.78
C HIS A 14 0.92 5.22 6.23
N ALA A 15 1.90 5.26 7.13
CA ALA A 15 1.69 4.99 8.55
C ALA A 15 0.69 6.00 9.16
N ARG A 16 0.75 7.27 8.77
CA ARG A 16 -0.23 8.28 9.21
C ARG A 16 -1.63 7.99 8.70
N VAL A 17 -1.79 7.69 7.41
CA VAL A 17 -3.11 7.41 6.80
C VAL A 17 -3.71 6.11 7.35
N ARG A 18 -2.88 5.09 7.57
CA ARG A 18 -3.31 3.79 8.14
C ARG A 18 -3.75 3.88 9.60
N ARG A 19 -3.59 5.03 10.28
CA ARG A 19 -4.22 5.25 11.59
C ARG A 19 -5.74 5.39 11.51
N SER A 20 -6.27 5.87 10.38
CA SER A 20 -7.70 6.06 10.18
C SER A 20 -8.27 5.16 9.08
N VAL A 21 -7.44 4.72 8.13
CA VAL A 21 -7.83 3.81 7.04
C VAL A 21 -7.40 2.39 7.40
N ILE A 22 -8.37 1.59 7.82
CA ILE A 22 -8.23 0.17 8.16
C ILE A 22 -9.14 -0.62 7.21
N GLY A 23 -8.64 -1.76 6.71
CA GLY A 23 -9.44 -2.71 5.94
C GLY A 23 -10.14 -3.70 6.85
N THR A 24 -11.47 -3.82 6.72
CA THR A 24 -12.27 -4.89 7.35
C THR A 24 -12.67 -5.93 6.30
N PRO A 25 -13.20 -7.11 6.68
CA PRO A 25 -13.68 -8.10 5.71
C PRO A 25 -14.73 -7.54 4.74
N ASP A 26 -15.68 -6.74 5.26
CA ASP A 26 -16.73 -6.10 4.44
C ASP A 26 -16.20 -4.95 3.58
N ARG A 27 -15.12 -4.31 4.01
CA ARG A 27 -14.51 -3.16 3.34
C ARG A 27 -12.99 -3.23 3.43
N PRO A 28 -12.34 -4.09 2.63
CA PRO A 28 -10.90 -4.25 2.67
C PRO A 28 -10.21 -3.00 2.13
N ARG A 29 -9.00 -2.72 2.61
CA ARG A 29 -8.25 -1.54 2.18
C ARG A 29 -7.48 -1.80 0.90
N LEU A 30 -7.43 -0.80 0.04
CA LEU A 30 -6.56 -0.80 -1.13
C LEU A 30 -5.17 -0.24 -0.76
N ASN A 31 -4.13 -1.03 -1.04
CA ASN A 31 -2.74 -0.63 -0.94
C ASN A 31 -2.16 -0.44 -2.34
N VAL A 32 -1.53 0.71 -2.60
CA VAL A 32 -0.88 1.00 -3.89
C VAL A 32 0.58 1.38 -3.67
N PHE A 33 1.46 0.72 -4.41
CA PHE A 33 2.87 1.03 -4.50
C PHE A 33 3.24 1.35 -5.94
N LYS A 34 3.84 2.54 -6.15
CA LYS A 34 4.37 2.97 -7.44
C LYS A 34 5.89 2.91 -7.43
N SER A 35 6.47 2.15 -8.36
CA SER A 35 7.89 2.15 -8.68
C SER A 35 8.15 3.00 -9.92
N ILE A 36 9.40 2.98 -10.41
CA ILE A 36 9.76 3.55 -11.72
C ILE A 36 9.21 2.66 -12.85
N THR A 37 9.20 1.35 -12.64
CA THR A 37 8.91 0.33 -13.65
C THR A 37 7.43 -0.05 -13.73
N GLY A 38 6.61 0.29 -12.73
CA GLY A 38 5.21 -0.08 -12.72
C GLY A 38 4.46 0.33 -11.46
N ILE A 39 3.21 -0.13 -11.40
CA ILE A 39 2.30 0.06 -10.26
C ILE A 39 1.86 -1.31 -9.78
N TYR A 40 1.84 -1.47 -8.46
CA TYR A 40 1.42 -2.66 -7.75
C TYR A 40 0.27 -2.27 -6.82
N ALA A 41 -0.83 -3.02 -6.90
CA ALA A 41 -2.02 -2.80 -6.11
C ALA A 41 -2.42 -4.09 -5.39
N GLN A 42 -2.87 -3.97 -4.14
CA GLN A 42 -3.31 -5.09 -3.33
C GLN A 42 -4.55 -4.68 -2.54
N VAL A 43 -5.55 -5.56 -2.48
CA VAL A 43 -6.72 -5.43 -1.61
C VAL A 43 -6.49 -6.30 -0.39
N ILE A 44 -6.49 -5.70 0.80
CA ILE A 44 -6.03 -6.32 2.04
C ILE A 44 -7.10 -6.19 3.11
N ASP A 45 -7.37 -7.29 3.79
CA ASP A 45 -8.07 -7.32 5.06
C ASP A 45 -7.05 -7.20 6.20
N ASP A 46 -7.16 -6.15 7.02
CA ASP A 46 -6.22 -5.94 8.13
C ASP A 46 -6.60 -6.72 9.40
N VAL A 47 -7.82 -7.24 9.50
CA VAL A 47 -8.26 -8.05 10.64
C VAL A 47 -7.58 -9.41 10.60
N ASP A 48 -7.71 -10.09 9.47
CA ASP A 48 -7.09 -11.40 9.23
C ASP A 48 -5.65 -11.29 8.69
N GLY A 49 -5.21 -10.08 8.32
CA GLY A 49 -3.91 -9.83 7.71
C GLY A 49 -3.75 -10.45 6.32
N ASN A 50 -4.86 -10.81 5.67
CA ASN A 50 -4.87 -11.53 4.40
C ASN A 50 -5.00 -10.58 3.20
N THR A 51 -4.26 -10.87 2.13
CA THR A 51 -4.42 -10.16 0.86
C THR A 51 -5.42 -10.91 0.00
N VAL A 52 -6.57 -10.29 -0.26
CA VAL A 52 -7.67 -10.90 -1.02
C VAL A 52 -7.33 -10.97 -2.49
N VAL A 53 -6.76 -9.90 -3.04
CA VAL A 53 -6.38 -9.80 -4.46
C VAL A 53 -5.11 -8.97 -4.59
N SER A 54 -4.25 -9.36 -5.53
CA SER A 54 -3.12 -8.56 -6.01
C SER A 54 -3.22 -8.35 -7.52
N ALA A 55 -2.76 -7.18 -7.97
CA ALA A 55 -2.63 -6.86 -9.37
C ALA A 55 -1.39 -5.98 -9.56
N SER A 56 -0.69 -6.14 -10.69
CA SER A 56 0.39 -5.23 -11.05
C SER A 56 0.37 -4.93 -12.54
N THR A 57 0.97 -3.81 -12.93
CA THR A 57 1.14 -3.47 -14.35
C THR A 57 2.30 -4.23 -15.02
N VAL A 58 3.06 -4.99 -14.23
CA VAL A 58 4.25 -5.73 -14.69
C VAL A 58 3.89 -7.20 -14.90
N ASP A 59 3.00 -7.73 -14.07
CA ASP A 59 2.42 -9.06 -14.23
C ASP A 59 1.34 -8.99 -15.32
N LYS A 60 1.44 -9.89 -16.30
CA LYS A 60 0.56 -9.96 -17.46
C LYS A 60 -0.24 -11.25 -17.43
#